data_AF-A0A945GJM3-F1
#
_entry.id   AF-A0A945GJM3-F1
#
_cell.length_a   1.000
_cell.length_b   1.000
_cell.length_c   1.000
_cell.angle_alpha   90.00
_cell.angle_beta   90.00
_cell.angle_gamma   90.00
#
_symmetry.space_group_name_H-M   'P 1'
#
loop_
_entity.id
_entity.type
_entity.pdbx_description
1 polymer ?
#
loop_
_entity_poly.entity_id
_entity_poly.type
_entity_poly.pdbx_seq_one_letter_code
_entity_poly.pdbx_strand_id
1 'polypeptide(L)'
;ELPTSAAVERISWNATVPPKSWVRSQLRFAENLADLEAAAWTGPDGGESWYENGQPTSATENSGRWLQYRLALGALHGGSSPRVEEVTVHFGIP
;
A
#
# COMPACT_ATOMS: atom_id res chain seq x y z
N GLU A 1 -12.14 8.28 -4.29
CA GLU A 1 -12.45 7.75 -5.63
C GLU A 1 -11.32 8.12 -6.57
N LEU A 2 -10.80 7.16 -7.34
CA LEU A 2 -9.71 7.36 -8.28
C LEU A 2 -10.24 7.95 -9.61
N PRO A 3 -9.45 8.81 -10.29
CA PRO A 3 -9.79 9.26 -11.63
C PRO A 3 -9.99 8.08 -12.59
N THR A 4 -10.93 8.21 -13.53
CA THR A 4 -11.16 7.20 -14.56
C THR A 4 -9.85 6.96 -15.34
N SER A 5 -9.33 5.73 -15.30
CA SER A 5 -8.04 5.28 -15.84
C SER A 5 -6.78 5.61 -15.04
N ALA A 6 -6.87 6.04 -13.78
CA ALA A 6 -5.68 6.13 -12.92
C ALA A 6 -5.31 4.75 -12.35
N ALA A 7 -4.08 4.32 -12.56
CA ALA A 7 -3.50 3.14 -11.91
C ALA A 7 -2.52 3.58 -10.81
N VAL A 8 -2.45 2.83 -9.72
CA VAL A 8 -1.36 3.04 -8.75
C VAL A 8 -0.07 2.52 -9.36
N GLU A 9 0.98 3.35 -9.31
CA GLU A 9 2.33 3.01 -9.77
C GLU A 9 3.29 2.71 -8.62
N ARG A 10 3.04 3.32 -7.45
CA ARG A 10 3.92 3.22 -6.28
C ARG A 10 3.20 3.65 -5.03
N ILE A 11 3.52 2.99 -3.92
CA ILE A 11 3.24 3.49 -2.57
C ILE A 11 4.57 3.75 -1.84
N SER A 12 4.68 4.91 -1.22
CA SER A 12 5.83 5.32 -0.42
C SER A 12 5.36 5.96 0.88
N TRP A 13 6.22 6.01 1.88
CA TRP A 13 5.94 6.69 3.13
C TRP A 13 7.19 7.38 3.68
N ASN A 14 6.97 8.49 4.36
CA ASN A 14 7.97 9.08 5.24
C ASN A 14 7.72 8.57 6.66
N ALA A 15 8.70 7.88 7.24
CA ALA A 15 8.58 7.31 8.58
C ALA A 15 9.93 7.29 9.29
N THR A 16 9.89 7.57 10.60
CA THR A 16 11.00 7.23 11.48
C THR A 16 10.90 5.76 11.83
N VAL A 17 11.87 4.98 11.36
CA VAL A 17 11.94 3.52 11.56
C VAL A 17 13.13 3.20 12.46
N PRO A 18 12.92 3.00 13.78
CA PRO A 18 13.97 2.56 14.69
C PRO A 18 14.66 1.27 14.23
N PRO A 19 15.92 1.00 14.65
CA PRO A 19 16.58 -0.27 14.38
C PRO A 19 15.72 -1.46 14.80
N LYS A 20 15.69 -2.50 13.95
CA LYS A 20 14.86 -3.73 14.15
C LYS A 20 13.35 -3.47 14.16
N SER A 21 12.91 -2.35 13.60
CA SER A 21 11.51 -2.11 13.28
C SER A 21 11.32 -2.01 11.77
N TRP A 22 10.08 -2.11 11.31
CA TRP A 22 9.75 -2.08 9.90
C TRP A 22 8.36 -1.49 9.69
N VAL A 23 8.19 -0.88 8.52
CA VAL A 23 6.89 -0.46 7.98
C VAL A 23 6.77 -1.17 6.65
N ARG A 24 5.58 -1.72 6.39
CA ARG A 24 5.23 -2.37 5.13
C ARG A 24 3.83 -1.97 4.73
N SER A 25 3.52 -2.04 3.44
CA SER A 25 2.17 -1.74 2.97
C SER A 25 1.58 -2.84 2.11
N GLN A 26 0.27 -2.84 2.05
CA GLN A 26 -0.51 -3.61 1.08
C GLN A 26 -1.60 -2.72 0.54
N LEU A 27 -2.02 -3.04 -0.67
CA LEU A 27 -3.05 -2.32 -1.40
C LEU A 27 -4.21 -3.24 -1.69
N ARG A 28 -5.39 -2.69 -1.87
CA ARG A 28 -6.52 -3.41 -2.45
C ARG A 28 -7.38 -2.47 -3.26
N PHE A 29 -8.02 -3.04 -4.28
CA PHE A 29 -8.71 -2.31 -5.31
C PHE A 29 -10.10 -2.90 -5.53
N ALA A 30 -11.06 -2.05 -5.86
CA ALA A 30 -12.39 -2.47 -6.26
C ALA A 30 -13.08 -1.42 -7.14
N GLU A 31 -14.08 -1.85 -7.90
CA GLU A 31 -14.91 -0.96 -8.73
C GLU A 31 -15.92 -0.15 -7.90
N ASN A 32 -16.32 -0.65 -6.74
CA ASN A 32 -17.22 0.03 -5.82
C ASN A 32 -16.81 -0.18 -4.35
N LEU A 33 -17.34 0.66 -3.47
CA LEU A 33 -16.97 0.66 -2.05
C LEU A 33 -17.37 -0.63 -1.31
N ALA A 34 -18.47 -1.28 -1.71
CA ALA A 34 -18.92 -2.52 -1.09
C ALA A 34 -17.96 -3.67 -1.38
N ASP A 35 -17.55 -3.82 -2.65
CA ASP A 35 -16.58 -4.82 -3.07
C ASP A 35 -15.19 -4.56 -2.48
N LEU A 36 -14.85 -3.29 -2.19
CA LEU A 36 -13.57 -2.94 -1.55
C LEU A 36 -13.41 -3.62 -0.19
N GLU A 37 -14.48 -3.81 0.58
CA GLU A 37 -14.42 -4.44 1.89
C GLU A 37 -14.03 -5.93 1.79
N ALA A 38 -14.51 -6.62 0.75
CA ALA A 38 -14.23 -8.02 0.47
C ALA A 38 -12.97 -8.24 -0.40
N ALA A 39 -12.46 -7.18 -1.03
CA ALA A 39 -11.30 -7.26 -1.92
C ALA A 39 -10.04 -7.76 -1.18
N ALA A 40 -9.30 -8.64 -1.85
CA ALA A 40 -8.07 -9.20 -1.34
C ALA A 40 -6.97 -8.12 -1.26
N TRP A 41 -6.14 -8.22 -0.23
CA TRP A 41 -4.93 -7.43 -0.11
C TRP A 41 -3.85 -7.98 -1.04
N THR A 42 -3.20 -7.08 -1.77
CA THR A 42 -2.14 -7.38 -2.72
C THR A 42 -0.84 -6.69 -2.32
N GLY A 43 0.27 -7.38 -2.58
CA GLY A 43 1.62 -6.85 -2.58
C GLY A 43 2.30 -6.93 -3.94
N PRO A 44 3.62 -6.72 -4.01
CA PRO A 44 4.37 -6.65 -5.28
C PRO A 44 4.37 -7.96 -6.06
N ASP A 45 4.29 -9.09 -5.37
CA ASP A 45 4.28 -10.43 -5.96
C ASP A 45 2.86 -10.98 -6.15
N GLY A 46 1.84 -10.12 -5.99
CA GLY A 46 0.44 -10.53 -5.86
C GLY A 46 0.15 -11.18 -4.50
N GLY A 47 -1.11 -11.58 -4.29
CA GLY A 47 -1.57 -12.19 -3.03
C GLY A 47 -1.20 -11.38 -1.78
N GLU A 48 -1.11 -12.02 -0.62
CA GLU A 48 -0.83 -11.33 0.65
C GLU A 48 0.66 -10.95 0.87
N SER A 49 1.43 -10.75 -0.20
CA SER A 49 2.79 -10.20 -0.13
C SER A 49 2.77 -8.74 0.32
N TRP A 50 3.91 -8.18 0.72
CA TRP A 50 3.99 -6.82 1.28
C TRP A 50 4.91 -5.93 0.44
N TYR A 51 4.46 -4.72 0.15
CA TYR A 51 5.30 -3.68 -0.44
C TYR A 51 6.27 -3.12 0.59
N GLU A 52 7.49 -2.87 0.13
CA GLU A 52 8.50 -2.07 0.82
C GLU A 52 8.40 -0.59 0.39
N ASN A 53 9.09 0.31 1.11
CA ASN A 53 8.95 1.75 0.91
C ASN A 53 9.37 2.18 -0.50
N GLY A 54 8.45 2.75 -1.27
CA GLY A 54 8.72 3.25 -2.62
C GLY A 54 8.82 2.15 -3.68
N GLN A 55 8.44 0.91 -3.35
CA GLN A 55 8.43 -0.18 -4.30
C GLN A 55 7.34 0.06 -5.38
N PRO A 56 7.66 -0.16 -6.67
CA PRO A 56 6.69 -0.01 -7.74
C PRO A 56 5.61 -1.10 -7.68
N THR A 57 4.43 -0.75 -8.17
CA THR A 57 3.29 -1.63 -8.32
C THR A 57 3.09 -1.95 -9.81
N SER A 58 2.67 -3.18 -10.14
CA SER A 58 2.33 -3.54 -11.52
C SER A 58 0.98 -2.92 -11.90
N ALA A 59 0.97 -1.90 -12.76
CA ALA A 59 -0.21 -1.10 -13.09
C ALA A 59 -1.43 -1.94 -13.55
N THR A 60 -1.20 -3.10 -14.17
CA THR A 60 -2.23 -3.99 -14.73
C THR A 60 -3.13 -4.66 -13.69
N GLU A 61 -2.67 -4.87 -12.45
CA GLU A 61 -3.47 -5.49 -11.37
C GLU A 61 -3.98 -4.46 -10.34
N ASN A 62 -3.56 -3.21 -10.46
CA ASN A 62 -3.82 -2.13 -9.50
C ASN A 62 -4.77 -1.08 -10.08
N SER A 63 -5.77 -1.56 -10.82
CA SER A 63 -6.80 -0.78 -11.47
C SER A 63 -8.14 -1.01 -10.76
N GLY A 64 -8.76 0.07 -10.30
CA GLY A 64 -10.06 0.04 -9.65
C GLY A 64 -10.48 1.46 -9.27
N ARG A 65 -11.77 1.75 -9.28
CA ARG A 65 -12.29 3.08 -8.91
C ARG A 65 -12.05 3.43 -7.43
N TRP A 66 -11.90 2.41 -6.58
CA TRP A 66 -11.63 2.53 -5.17
C TRP A 66 -10.32 1.85 -4.80
N LEU A 67 -9.56 2.54 -3.95
CA LEU A 67 -8.29 2.07 -3.40
C LEU A 67 -8.37 2.14 -1.89
N GLN A 68 -7.83 1.11 -1.23
CA GLN A 68 -7.44 1.19 0.17
C GLN A 68 -6.01 0.72 0.33
N TYR A 69 -5.26 1.39 1.21
CA TYR A 69 -3.96 0.93 1.65
C TYR A 69 -4.04 0.52 3.13
N ARG A 70 -3.22 -0.45 3.52
CA ARG A 70 -2.92 -0.75 4.93
C ARG A 70 -1.44 -0.67 5.18
N LEU A 71 -1.08 -0.18 6.36
CA LEU A 71 0.29 -0.22 6.84
C LEU A 71 0.41 -1.23 7.97
N ALA A 72 1.39 -2.11 7.90
CA ALA A 72 1.82 -2.92 9.01
C ALA A 72 3.09 -2.31 9.60
N LEU A 73 3.04 -2.03 10.91
CA LEU A 73 4.13 -1.45 11.68
C LEU A 73 4.58 -2.50 12.69
N GLY A 74 5.83 -2.96 12.58
CA GLY A 74 6.37 -4.00 13.44
C GLY A 74 7.68 -3.60 14.10
N ALA A 75 7.97 -4.22 15.25
CA ALA A 75 9.22 -4.07 15.98
C ALA A 75 9.61 -5.41 16.59
N LEU A 76 10.82 -5.89 16.34
CA LEU A 76 11.27 -7.24 16.74
C LEU A 76 11.21 -7.49 18.25
N HIS A 77 11.39 -6.44 19.06
CA HIS A 77 11.41 -6.53 20.53
C HIS A 77 10.42 -5.58 21.22
N GLY A 78 9.47 -4.98 20.48
CA GLY A 78 8.42 -4.12 21.05
C GLY A 78 8.88 -2.79 21.70
N GLY A 79 10.19 -2.54 21.84
CA GLY A 79 10.72 -1.37 22.54
C GLY A 79 10.75 -0.08 21.73
N SER A 80 10.56 -0.15 20.41
CA SER A 80 10.56 1.05 19.55
C SER A 80 9.68 0.81 18.32
N SER A 81 8.49 1.40 18.33
CA SER A 81 7.55 1.33 17.20
C SER A 81 7.91 2.37 16.13
N PRO A 82 7.74 2.03 14.83
CA PRO A 82 7.89 3.01 13.78
C PRO A 82 6.85 4.13 13.93
N ARG A 83 7.21 5.34 13.50
CA ARG A 83 6.30 6.49 13.42
C ARG A 83 6.19 6.94 11.97
N VAL A 84 5.01 6.78 11.39
CA VAL A 84 4.72 7.21 10.01
C VAL A 84 4.21 8.65 10.06
N GLU A 85 4.81 9.52 9.25
CA GLU A 85 4.49 10.94 9.17
C GLU A 85 3.67 11.24 7.91
N GLU A 86 3.99 10.56 6.81
CA GLU A 86 3.31 10.74 5.52
C GLU A 86 3.21 9.41 4.79
N VAL A 87 2.09 9.22 4.09
CA VAL A 87 1.92 8.15 3.09
C VAL A 87 1.56 8.82 1.77
N THR A 88 2.34 8.49 0.75
CA THR A 88 2.20 9.05 -0.59
C THR A 88 1.94 7.91 -1.57
N VAL A 89 0.78 7.97 -2.21
CA VAL A 89 0.40 7.06 -3.29
C VAL A 89 0.57 7.80 -4.62
N HIS A 90 1.38 7.23 -5.51
CA HIS A 90 1.66 7.79 -6.83
C HIS A 90 0.72 7.14 -7.85
N PHE A 91 0.05 7.98 -8.62
CA PHE A 91 -0.88 7.56 -9.65
C PHE A 91 -0.34 7.93 -11.03
N GLY A 92 -0.48 7.01 -11.97
CA GLY A 92 -0.12 7.20 -13.37
C GLY A 92 -1.31 6.93 -14.28
N ILE A 93 -1.18 7.36 -15.53
CA ILE A 93 -2.06 6.96 -16.62
C ILE A 93 -1.34 5.80 -17.32
N PRO A 94 -1.94 4.60 -17.42
CA PRO A 94 -1.31 3.44 -18.04
C PRO A 94 -1.09 3.62 -19.55
#